data_AF-C1MUU7-F1
#
_entry.id   AF-C1MUU7-F1
#
_cell.length_a   1.000
_cell.length_b   1.000
_cell.length_c   1.000
_cell.angle_alpha   90.00
_cell.angle_beta   90.00
_cell.angle_gamma   90.00
#
_symmetry.space_group_name_H-M   'P 1'
#
loop_
_entity.id
_entity.type
_entity.pdbx_description
1 polymer ?
#
loop_
_entity_poly.entity_id
_entity_poly.type
_entity_poly.pdbx_seq_one_letter_code
_entity_poly.pdbx_strand_id
1 'polypeptide(L)'
;MASLQDLYTVARKLTMEMRGGLEQLEGAEARGVIQSSTSLSRDMHNKLRDLQKVTQQIESGWRILVVQENGAKRDIWKRKVEQVVEDCDQFRISLERFKSRESRRNAEEQQREELMQRVTSDDEFRLLVNQYDAEAGARMSLQRSGGMIDELLAHGSSVLGAIGDQKERLKGAQHKMLDLLNTIGVSASLLRVADRRQRQDAMLVYGGMLVTCVTLLVLWWWLG
;
A
#
# COMPACT_ATOMS: atom_id res chain seq x y z
N MET A 1 -21.22 17.36 3.84
CA MET A 1 -19.88 17.23 3.23
C MET A 1 -19.01 16.49 4.24
N ALA A 2 -18.36 15.39 3.86
CA ALA A 2 -17.44 14.68 4.76
C ALA A 2 -16.30 15.61 5.16
N SER A 3 -15.86 15.57 6.42
CA SER A 3 -14.74 16.40 6.84
C SER A 3 -13.44 15.89 6.21
N LEU A 4 -12.43 16.76 6.04
CA LEU A 4 -11.10 16.37 5.54
C LEU A 4 -10.48 15.24 6.39
N GLN A 5 -10.82 15.19 7.69
CA GLN A 5 -10.43 14.13 8.60
C GLN A 5 -11.10 12.80 8.28
N ASP A 6 -12.40 12.80 7.99
CA ASP A 6 -13.13 11.58 7.61
C ASP A 6 -12.60 11.00 6.29
N LEU A 7 -12.28 11.87 5.33
CA LEU A 7 -11.67 11.43 4.07
C LEU A 7 -10.28 10.82 4.31
N TYR A 8 -9.47 11.43 5.18
CA TYR A 8 -8.15 10.90 5.51
C TYR A 8 -8.20 9.56 6.26
N THR A 9 -9.18 9.35 7.16
CA THR A 9 -9.34 8.05 7.84
C THR A 9 -9.77 6.96 6.86
N VAL A 10 -10.65 7.29 5.91
CA VAL A 10 -11.04 6.39 4.80
C VAL A 10 -9.83 6.06 3.91
N ALA A 11 -9.04 7.06 3.52
CA ALA A 11 -7.81 6.84 2.75
C ALA A 11 -6.83 5.91 3.48
N ARG A 12 -6.58 6.16 4.77
CA ARG A 12 -5.72 5.31 5.62
C ARG A 12 -6.21 3.87 5.70
N LYS A 13 -7.53 3.67 5.81
CA LYS A 13 -8.14 2.33 5.81
C LYS A 13 -7.89 1.62 4.47
N LEU A 14 -8.14 2.31 3.35
CA LEU A 14 -7.87 1.79 2.01
C LEU A 14 -6.38 1.45 1.82
N THR A 15 -5.45 2.30 2.25
CA THR A 15 -4.00 2.03 2.22
C THR A 15 -3.64 0.75 2.98
N MET A 16 -4.24 0.52 4.16
CA MET A 16 -3.97 -0.66 4.97
C MET A 16 -4.51 -1.94 4.32
N GLU A 17 -5.72 -1.87 3.75
CA GLU A 17 -6.30 -2.99 2.99
C GLU A 17 -5.51 -3.29 1.71
N MET A 18 -5.03 -2.26 1.01
CA MET A 18 -4.20 -2.38 -0.18
C MET A 18 -2.85 -3.03 0.12
N ARG A 19 -2.17 -2.63 1.21
CA ARG A 19 -0.94 -3.31 1.65
C ARG A 19 -1.17 -4.78 1.96
N GLY A 20 -2.17 -5.08 2.78
CA GLY A 20 -2.47 -6.47 3.14
C GLY A 20 -2.86 -7.32 1.93
N GLY A 21 -3.62 -6.76 0.98
CA GLY A 21 -3.98 -7.44 -0.25
C GLY A 21 -2.80 -7.63 -1.19
N LEU A 22 -1.91 -6.65 -1.34
CA LEU A 22 -0.67 -6.78 -2.12
C LEU A 22 0.27 -7.84 -1.53
N GLU A 23 0.46 -7.89 -0.21
CA GLU A 23 1.26 -8.94 0.45
C GLU A 23 0.67 -10.34 0.21
N GLN A 24 -0.66 -10.47 0.29
CA GLN A 24 -1.35 -11.73 -0.01
C GLN A 24 -1.21 -12.13 -1.47
N LEU A 25 -1.22 -11.16 -2.37
CA LEU A 25 -1.11 -11.34 -3.81
C LEU A 25 0.31 -11.78 -4.20
N GLU A 26 1.33 -11.14 -3.63
CA GLU A 26 2.73 -11.57 -3.75
C GLU A 26 2.94 -12.97 -3.14
N GLY A 27 2.33 -13.25 -1.99
CA GLY A 27 2.39 -14.57 -1.36
C GLY A 27 1.60 -15.66 -2.11
N ALA A 28 0.55 -15.31 -2.85
CA ALA A 28 -0.19 -16.23 -3.72
C ALA A 28 0.59 -16.50 -5.02
N GLU A 29 1.24 -15.47 -5.58
CA GLU A 29 2.14 -15.57 -6.73
C GLU A 29 3.32 -16.50 -6.41
N ALA A 30 3.96 -16.33 -5.25
CA ALA A 30 5.05 -17.19 -4.78
C ALA A 30 4.64 -18.67 -4.59
N ARG A 31 3.36 -18.92 -4.29
CA ARG A 31 2.80 -20.28 -4.13
C ARG A 31 2.23 -20.86 -5.42
N GLY A 32 2.26 -20.12 -6.53
CA GLY A 32 1.72 -20.57 -7.82
C GLY A 32 0.19 -20.68 -7.86
N VAL A 33 -0.53 -20.07 -6.92
CA VAL A 33 -2.01 -20.14 -6.85
C VAL A 33 -2.61 -19.05 -7.74
N ILE A 34 -2.78 -19.35 -9.02
CA ILE A 34 -3.16 -18.39 -10.08
C ILE A 34 -4.61 -17.92 -9.92
N GLN A 35 -5.55 -18.83 -9.65
CA GLN A 35 -6.98 -18.51 -9.69
C GLN A 35 -7.41 -17.56 -8.55
N SER A 36 -6.79 -17.70 -7.37
CA SER A 36 -7.02 -16.83 -6.22
C SER A 36 -6.32 -15.48 -6.35
N SER A 37 -5.21 -15.40 -7.09
CA SER A 37 -4.47 -14.16 -7.29
C SER A 37 -5.18 -13.24 -8.30
N THR A 38 -5.88 -13.77 -9.31
CA THR A 38 -6.64 -12.95 -10.27
C THR A 38 -7.85 -12.26 -9.63
N SER A 39 -8.62 -12.93 -8.76
CA SER A 39 -9.78 -12.31 -8.08
C SER A 39 -9.36 -11.26 -7.05
N LEU A 40 -8.30 -11.54 -6.28
CA LEU A 40 -7.70 -10.58 -5.34
C LEU A 40 -7.09 -9.38 -6.08
N SER A 41 -6.43 -9.60 -7.22
CA SER A 41 -5.91 -8.52 -8.08
C SER A 41 -7.01 -7.57 -8.50
N ARG A 42 -8.17 -8.10 -8.89
CA ARG A 42 -9.34 -7.31 -9.30
C ARG A 42 -9.89 -6.47 -8.14
N ASP A 43 -9.98 -7.05 -6.95
CA ASP A 43 -10.38 -6.32 -5.74
C ASP A 43 -9.40 -5.18 -5.43
N MET A 44 -8.09 -5.43 -5.51
CA MET A 44 -7.07 -4.40 -5.27
C MET A 44 -7.13 -3.28 -6.31
N HIS A 45 -7.42 -3.58 -7.58
CA HIS A 45 -7.63 -2.54 -8.60
C HIS A 45 -8.88 -1.69 -8.32
N ASN A 46 -9.95 -2.29 -7.78
CA ASN A 46 -11.15 -1.54 -7.37
C ASN A 46 -10.83 -0.61 -6.19
N LYS A 47 -10.14 -1.12 -5.17
CA LYS A 47 -9.71 -0.32 -4.01
C LYS A 47 -8.74 0.78 -4.38
N LEU A 48 -7.82 0.55 -5.33
CA LEU A 48 -6.95 1.60 -5.87
C LEU A 48 -7.77 2.72 -6.51
N ARG A 49 -8.80 2.38 -7.29
CA ARG A 49 -9.68 3.38 -7.91
C ARG A 49 -10.43 4.21 -6.86
N ASP A 50 -10.87 3.58 -5.78
CA ASP A 50 -11.54 4.28 -4.69
C ASP A 50 -10.56 5.14 -3.88
N LEU A 51 -9.34 4.66 -3.64
CA LEU A 51 -8.26 5.45 -3.06
C LEU A 51 -7.96 6.68 -3.91
N GLN A 52 -7.84 6.53 -5.24
CA GLN A 52 -7.64 7.66 -6.16
C GLN A 52 -8.74 8.72 -6.05
N LYS A 53 -10.02 8.30 -5.99
CA LYS A 53 -11.14 9.24 -5.80
C LYS A 53 -11.04 9.98 -4.47
N VAL A 54 -10.72 9.26 -3.39
CA VAL A 54 -10.59 9.86 -2.05
C VAL A 54 -9.39 10.81 -2.00
N THR A 55 -8.25 10.46 -2.61
CA THR A 55 -7.08 11.33 -2.74
C THR A 55 -7.43 12.63 -3.46
N GLN A 56 -8.16 12.57 -4.58
CA GLN A 56 -8.63 13.77 -5.28
C GLN A 56 -9.57 14.63 -4.42
N GLN A 57 -10.48 14.00 -3.67
CA GLN A 57 -11.36 14.72 -2.75
C GLN A 57 -10.56 15.41 -1.63
N ILE A 58 -9.57 14.73 -1.06
CA ILE A 58 -8.67 15.30 -0.05
C ILE A 58 -7.89 16.48 -0.63
N GLU A 59 -7.28 16.35 -1.82
CA GLU A 59 -6.54 17.43 -2.48
C GLU A 59 -7.42 18.65 -2.76
N SER A 60 -8.66 18.42 -3.22
CA SER A 60 -9.60 19.49 -3.50
C SER A 60 -10.04 20.23 -2.22
N GLY A 61 -10.37 19.50 -1.15
CA GLY A 61 -10.76 20.08 0.13
C GLY A 61 -9.59 20.79 0.82
N TRP A 62 -8.39 20.23 0.69
CA TRP A 62 -7.14 20.82 1.15
C TRP A 62 -6.86 22.16 0.47
N ARG A 63 -6.99 22.24 -0.86
CA ARG A 63 -6.74 23.48 -1.62
C ARG A 63 -7.65 24.63 -1.19
N ILE A 64 -8.88 24.33 -0.76
CA ILE A 64 -9.83 25.33 -0.24
C ILE A 64 -9.43 25.80 1.17
N LEU A 65 -9.01 24.88 2.05
CA LEU A 65 -8.59 25.17 3.43
C LEU A 65 -7.25 25.91 3.53
N VAL A 66 -6.33 25.68 2.57
CA VAL A 66 -5.03 26.36 2.48
C VAL A 66 -5.15 27.88 2.44
N VAL A 67 -6.26 28.40 1.91
CA VAL A 67 -6.52 29.83 1.77
C VAL A 67 -6.99 30.47 3.09
N GLN A 68 -7.54 29.68 4.03
CA GLN A 68 -8.24 30.21 5.20
C GLN A 68 -7.59 29.92 6.56
N GLU A 69 -6.66 28.96 6.69
CA GLU A 69 -6.17 28.49 8.00
C GLU A 69 -4.73 28.88 8.38
N ASN A 70 -4.44 28.77 9.69
CA ASN A 70 -3.14 28.97 10.34
C ASN A 70 -2.01 28.10 9.71
N GLY A 71 -0.85 28.71 9.46
CA GLY A 71 0.29 28.08 8.76
C GLY A 71 0.77 26.74 9.32
N ALA A 72 0.74 26.53 10.64
CA ALA A 72 1.17 25.27 11.26
C ALA A 72 0.21 24.09 10.98
N LYS A 73 -1.11 24.33 10.97
CA LYS A 73 -2.11 23.30 10.59
C LYS A 73 -1.98 22.99 9.11
N ARG A 74 -1.62 24.00 8.31
CA ARG A 74 -1.37 23.88 6.89
C ARG A 74 -0.22 22.89 6.62
N ASP A 75 0.93 23.07 7.24
CA ASP A 75 2.09 22.18 6.99
C ASP A 75 1.83 20.72 7.38
N ILE A 76 1.06 20.48 8.44
CA ILE A 76 0.67 19.12 8.87
C ILE A 76 -0.21 18.45 7.82
N TRP A 77 -1.23 19.16 7.34
CA TRP A 77 -2.14 18.63 6.34
C TRP A 77 -1.47 18.45 4.99
N LYS A 78 -0.58 19.37 4.59
CA LYS A 78 0.24 19.23 3.40
C LYS A 78 0.98 17.89 3.39
N ARG A 79 1.69 17.57 4.48
CA ARG A 79 2.41 16.30 4.62
C ARG A 79 1.48 15.08 4.56
N LYS A 80 0.29 15.16 5.17
CA LYS A 80 -0.69 14.07 5.14
C LYS A 80 -1.23 13.82 3.73
N VAL A 81 -1.49 14.89 2.96
CA VAL A 81 -1.93 14.78 1.57
C VAL A 81 -0.82 14.20 0.70
N GLU A 82 0.41 14.74 0.80
CA GLU A 82 1.59 14.23 0.09
C GLU A 82 1.80 12.73 0.36
N GLN A 83 1.69 12.29 1.62
CA GLN A 83 1.81 10.87 1.97
C GLN A 83 0.75 10.00 1.28
N VAL A 84 -0.52 10.43 1.25
CA VAL A 84 -1.61 9.64 0.63
C VAL A 84 -1.45 9.58 -0.89
N VAL A 85 -0.95 10.66 -1.50
CA VAL A 85 -0.63 10.70 -2.95
C VAL A 85 0.49 9.73 -3.27
N GLU A 86 1.59 9.78 -2.52
CA GLU A 86 2.74 8.86 -2.69
C GLU A 86 2.32 7.40 -2.51
N ASP A 87 1.56 7.07 -1.46
CA ASP A 87 1.05 5.72 -1.23
C ASP A 87 0.19 5.24 -2.42
N CYS A 88 -0.67 6.12 -2.95
CA CYS A 88 -1.52 5.81 -4.10
C CYS A 88 -0.70 5.52 -5.37
N ASP A 89 0.34 6.31 -5.65
CA ASP A 89 1.23 6.09 -6.79
C ASP A 89 2.06 4.81 -6.63
N GLN A 90 2.57 4.53 -5.43
CA GLN A 90 3.28 3.30 -5.13
C GLN A 90 2.40 2.07 -5.39
N PHE A 91 1.15 2.07 -4.91
CA PHE A 91 0.24 0.96 -5.16
C PHE A 91 -0.12 0.80 -6.64
N ARG A 92 -0.28 1.90 -7.37
CA ARG A 92 -0.51 1.88 -8.82
C ARG A 92 0.63 1.17 -9.54
N ILE A 93 1.88 1.55 -9.24
CA ILE A 93 3.07 0.95 -9.84
C ILE A 93 3.17 -0.54 -9.47
N SER A 94 2.93 -0.90 -8.21
CA SER A 94 2.99 -2.30 -7.76
C SER A 94 1.95 -3.19 -8.45
N LEU A 95 0.71 -2.71 -8.58
CA LEU A 95 -0.34 -3.45 -9.29
C LEU A 95 -0.10 -3.53 -10.80
N GLU A 96 0.44 -2.48 -11.42
CA GLU A 96 0.81 -2.48 -12.83
C GLU A 96 1.90 -3.50 -13.13
N ARG A 97 2.93 -3.59 -12.26
CA ARG A 97 3.96 -4.63 -12.34
C ARG A 97 3.36 -6.02 -12.24
N PHE A 98 2.44 -6.24 -11.31
CA PHE A 98 1.76 -7.53 -11.18
C PHE A 98 0.98 -7.89 -12.45
N LYS A 99 0.17 -6.97 -12.97
CA LYS A 99 -0.60 -7.17 -14.20
C LYS A 99 0.30 -7.42 -15.41
N SER A 100 1.43 -6.72 -15.51
CA SER A 100 2.41 -6.93 -16.57
C SER A 100 3.01 -8.34 -16.52
N ARG A 101 3.34 -8.84 -15.32
CA ARG A 101 3.82 -10.22 -15.13
C ARG A 101 2.76 -11.25 -15.51
N GLU A 102 1.51 -11.07 -15.08
CA GLU A 102 0.38 -11.93 -15.44
C GLU A 102 0.15 -11.94 -16.96
N SER A 103 0.14 -10.78 -17.60
CA SER A 103 -0.02 -10.66 -19.05
C SER A 103 1.13 -11.31 -19.82
N ARG A 104 2.37 -11.21 -19.32
CA ARG A 104 3.53 -11.86 -19.96
C ARG A 104 3.39 -13.38 -19.91
N ARG A 105 3.00 -13.92 -18.76
CA ARG A 105 2.74 -15.37 -18.60
C ARG A 105 1.62 -15.85 -19.51
N ASN A 106 0.52 -15.09 -19.57
CA ASN A 106 -0.61 -15.45 -20.41
C ASN A 106 -0.26 -15.38 -21.91
N ALA A 107 0.58 -14.43 -22.32
CA ALA A 107 1.09 -14.35 -23.68
C ALA A 107 2.05 -15.50 -24.02
N GLU A 108 2.91 -15.91 -23.09
CA GLU A 108 3.78 -17.08 -23.24
C GLU A 108 2.95 -18.38 -23.37
N GLU A 109 1.88 -18.52 -22.58
CA GLU A 109 0.95 -19.66 -22.67
C GLU A 109 0.19 -19.67 -24.00
N GLN A 110 -0.31 -18.53 -24.46
CA GLN A 110 -0.98 -18.42 -25.76
C GLN A 110 -0.04 -18.74 -26.93
N GLN A 111 1.19 -18.21 -26.92
CA GLN A 111 2.20 -18.55 -27.92
C GLN A 111 2.52 -20.05 -27.91
N ARG A 112 2.59 -20.65 -26.72
CA ARG A 112 2.77 -22.10 -26.60
C ARG A 112 1.59 -22.85 -27.19
N GLU A 113 0.36 -22.45 -26.90
CA GLU A 113 -0.84 -23.07 -27.47
C GLU A 113 -0.89 -22.95 -29.00
N GLU A 114 -0.56 -21.78 -29.56
CA GLU A 114 -0.48 -21.56 -31.01
C GLU A 114 0.58 -22.46 -31.67
N LEU A 115 1.76 -22.58 -31.05
CA LEU A 115 2.81 -23.49 -31.51
C LEU A 115 2.34 -24.96 -31.44
N MET A 116 1.70 -25.37 -30.33
CA MET A 116 1.17 -26.73 -30.16
C MET A 116 0.02 -27.03 -31.12
N GLN A 117 -0.82 -26.03 -31.42
CA GLN A 117 -1.89 -26.15 -32.40
C GLN A 117 -1.29 -26.34 -33.79
N ARG A 118 -0.28 -25.55 -34.17
CA ARG A 118 0.43 -25.69 -35.45
C ARG A 118 1.14 -27.05 -35.57
N VAL A 119 1.72 -27.55 -34.48
CA VAL A 119 2.32 -28.90 -34.43
C VAL A 119 1.24 -29.98 -34.56
N THR A 120 0.04 -29.75 -34.02
CA THR A 120 -1.05 -30.74 -33.99
C THR A 120 -1.85 -30.78 -35.30
N SER A 121 -1.95 -29.69 -36.05
CA SER A 121 -2.76 -29.62 -37.26
C SER A 121 -2.08 -30.15 -38.54
N ASP A 122 -0.77 -30.37 -38.52
CA ASP A 122 0.00 -30.81 -39.69
C ASP A 122 0.49 -32.27 -39.50
N ASP A 123 -0.18 -33.23 -40.14
CA ASP A 123 0.03 -34.68 -39.93
C ASP A 123 1.44 -35.15 -40.34
N GLU A 124 2.04 -34.50 -41.36
CA GLU A 124 3.42 -34.77 -41.82
C GLU A 124 4.45 -34.25 -40.80
N PHE A 125 4.18 -33.11 -40.18
CA PHE A 125 5.01 -32.52 -39.13
C PHE A 125 4.90 -33.30 -37.81
N ARG A 126 3.72 -33.86 -37.47
CA ARG A 126 3.52 -34.73 -36.30
C ARG A 126 4.38 -36.00 -36.34
N LEU A 127 4.54 -36.61 -37.52
CA LEU A 127 5.37 -37.81 -37.70
C LEU A 127 6.86 -37.48 -37.54
N LEU A 128 7.30 -36.34 -38.10
CA LEU A 128 8.68 -35.88 -38.01
C LEU A 128 9.09 -35.48 -36.57
N VAL A 129 8.21 -34.78 -35.85
CA VAL A 129 8.43 -34.34 -34.46
C VAL A 129 8.49 -35.53 -33.49
N ASN A 130 7.57 -36.50 -33.58
CA ASN A 130 7.61 -37.70 -32.74
C ASN A 130 8.89 -38.51 -32.92
N GLN A 131 9.44 -38.55 -34.14
CA GLN A 131 10.67 -39.29 -34.44
C GLN A 131 11.93 -38.55 -33.97
N TYR A 132 11.90 -37.22 -33.89
CA TYR A 132 13.03 -36.39 -33.44
C TYR A 132 13.06 -36.16 -31.91
N ASP A 133 11.89 -36.13 -31.25
CA ASP A 133 11.75 -35.83 -29.81
C ASP A 133 12.26 -36.95 -28.89
N ALA A 134 12.21 -38.22 -29.29
CA ALA A 134 12.62 -39.34 -28.45
C ALA A 134 14.13 -39.39 -28.17
N GLU A 135 14.97 -39.02 -29.15
CA GLU A 135 16.44 -39.16 -29.04
C GLU A 135 17.15 -37.82 -28.76
N ALA A 136 16.66 -36.70 -29.32
CA ALA A 136 17.27 -35.39 -29.10
C ALA A 136 16.84 -34.75 -27.76
N GLY A 137 15.59 -35.00 -27.33
CA GLY A 137 15.01 -34.44 -26.11
C GLY A 137 15.69 -34.92 -24.82
N ALA A 138 16.07 -36.21 -24.76
CA ALA A 138 16.72 -36.78 -23.58
C ALA A 138 18.13 -36.20 -23.33
N ARG A 139 18.93 -36.01 -24.39
CA ARG A 139 20.30 -35.50 -24.27
C ARG A 139 20.35 -34.01 -23.96
N MET A 140 19.51 -33.21 -24.64
CA MET A 140 19.44 -31.77 -24.36
C MET A 140 18.82 -31.47 -23.00
N SER A 141 17.80 -32.21 -22.57
CA SER A 141 17.17 -32.01 -21.26
C SER A 141 18.11 -32.37 -20.10
N LEU A 142 18.94 -33.42 -20.24
CA LEU A 142 19.96 -33.76 -19.23
C LEU A 142 21.02 -32.66 -19.11
N GLN A 143 21.50 -32.12 -20.23
CA GLN A 143 22.54 -31.08 -20.23
C GLN A 143 22.00 -29.72 -19.75
N ARG A 144 20.75 -29.35 -20.10
CA ARG A 144 20.08 -28.15 -19.58
C ARG A 144 19.70 -28.29 -18.10
N SER A 145 19.28 -29.48 -17.66
CA SER A 145 18.92 -29.71 -16.26
C SER A 145 20.14 -29.62 -15.35
N GLY A 146 21.32 -30.08 -15.79
CA GLY A 146 22.56 -29.96 -15.02
C GLY A 146 22.92 -28.51 -14.67
N GLY A 147 23.00 -27.64 -15.68
CA GLY A 147 23.35 -26.22 -15.45
C GLY A 147 22.24 -25.44 -14.72
N MET A 148 20.98 -25.74 -15.00
CA MET A 148 19.85 -25.06 -14.35
C MET A 148 19.64 -25.50 -12.90
N ILE A 149 19.93 -26.76 -12.55
CA ILE A 149 19.92 -27.25 -11.16
C ILE A 149 21.04 -26.58 -10.36
N ASP A 150 22.24 -26.43 -10.93
CA ASP A 150 23.34 -25.74 -10.24
C ASP A 150 23.03 -24.24 -10.00
N GLU A 151 22.40 -23.58 -10.98
CA GLU A 151 21.97 -22.18 -10.83
C GLU A 151 20.80 -22.03 -9.84
N LEU A 152 19.86 -22.99 -9.82
CA LEU A 152 18.77 -23.05 -8.84
C LEU A 152 19.26 -23.39 -7.42
N LEU A 153 20.31 -24.20 -7.27
CA LEU A 153 20.94 -24.49 -5.98
C LEU A 153 21.72 -23.27 -5.47
N ALA A 154 22.45 -22.58 -6.35
CA ALA A 154 23.14 -21.34 -6.03
C ALA A 154 22.15 -20.25 -5.62
N HIS A 155 21.08 -20.02 -6.40
CA HIS A 155 20.02 -19.09 -6.05
C HIS A 155 19.21 -19.54 -4.82
N GLY A 156 18.96 -20.84 -4.67
CA GLY A 156 18.24 -21.40 -3.53
C GLY A 156 18.95 -21.16 -2.21
N SER A 157 20.28 -21.32 -2.18
CA SER A 157 21.09 -21.05 -0.97
C SER A 157 21.06 -19.57 -0.55
N SER A 158 21.13 -18.66 -1.53
CA SER A 158 21.03 -17.21 -1.31
C SER A 158 19.65 -16.78 -0.83
N VAL A 159 18.60 -17.36 -1.39
CA VAL A 159 17.21 -17.07 -1.03
C VAL A 159 16.85 -17.67 0.33
N LEU A 160 17.34 -18.87 0.66
CA LEU A 160 17.16 -19.47 2.01
C LEU A 160 17.79 -18.61 3.11
N GLY A 161 18.96 -18.00 2.86
CA GLY A 161 19.57 -17.02 3.77
C GLY A 161 18.73 -15.75 3.91
N ALA A 162 18.23 -15.20 2.79
CA ALA A 162 17.39 -14.00 2.80
C ALA A 162 16.01 -14.22 3.44
N ILE A 163 15.42 -15.42 3.32
CA ILE A 163 14.14 -15.79 3.94
C ILE A 163 14.27 -15.96 5.47
N GLY A 164 15.42 -16.46 5.95
CA GLY A 164 15.74 -16.48 7.39
C GLY A 164 15.73 -15.08 7.99
N ASP A 165 16.42 -14.14 7.34
CA ASP A 165 16.53 -12.74 7.77
C ASP A 165 15.22 -11.94 7.59
N GLN A 166 14.41 -12.26 6.57
CA GLN A 166 13.09 -11.64 6.38
C GLN A 166 12.06 -12.08 7.43
N LYS A 167 12.10 -13.33 7.88
CA LYS A 167 11.14 -13.86 8.89
C LYS A 167 11.29 -13.17 10.24
N GLU A 168 12.51 -12.79 10.61
CA GLU A 168 12.80 -12.06 11.86
C GLU A 168 12.37 -10.59 11.77
N ARG A 169 12.56 -9.95 10.60
CA ARG A 169 12.11 -8.57 10.33
C ARG A 169 10.59 -8.43 10.22
N LEU A 170 9.89 -9.41 9.62
CA LEU A 170 8.43 -9.39 9.48
C LEU A 170 7.69 -9.68 10.80
N LYS A 171 8.23 -10.54 11.67
CA LYS A 171 7.70 -10.71 13.04
C LYS A 171 7.78 -9.42 13.86
N GLY A 172 8.85 -8.65 13.71
CA GLY A 172 9.00 -7.34 14.35
C GLY A 172 8.02 -6.29 13.81
N ALA A 173 7.67 -6.35 12.52
CA ALA A 173 6.69 -5.45 11.91
C ALA A 173 5.25 -5.75 12.36
N GLN A 174 4.88 -7.02 12.54
CA GLN A 174 3.56 -7.43 13.02
C GLN A 174 3.31 -7.01 14.49
N HIS A 175 4.31 -7.14 15.36
CA HIS A 175 4.22 -6.63 16.73
C HIS A 175 4.09 -5.10 16.74
N LYS A 176 4.88 -4.40 15.92
CA LYS A 176 4.76 -2.95 15.75
C LYS A 176 3.40 -2.53 15.18
N MET A 177 2.78 -3.35 14.33
CA MET A 177 1.45 -3.09 13.77
C MET A 177 0.33 -3.26 14.82
N LEU A 178 0.43 -4.24 15.71
CA LEU A 178 -0.47 -4.41 16.86
C LEU A 178 -0.34 -3.23 17.85
N ASP A 179 0.89 -2.80 18.12
CA ASP A 179 1.15 -1.61 18.94
C ASP A 179 0.64 -0.33 18.26
N LEU A 180 0.79 -0.22 16.93
CA LEU A 180 0.26 0.90 16.16
C LEU A 180 -1.26 0.89 16.06
N LEU A 181 -1.92 -0.28 16.06
CA LEU A 181 -3.38 -0.42 16.12
C LEU A 181 -3.91 0.06 17.48
N ASN A 182 -3.20 -0.23 18.56
CA ASN A 182 -3.44 0.36 19.88
C ASN A 182 -3.15 1.88 19.90
N THR A 183 -2.30 2.35 18.99
CA THR A 183 -1.93 3.77 18.79
C THR A 183 -2.83 4.50 17.78
N ILE A 184 -3.80 3.85 17.12
CA ILE A 184 -4.82 4.52 16.29
C ILE A 184 -5.70 5.44 17.16
N GLY A 185 -5.78 5.19 18.47
CA GLY A 185 -6.32 6.15 19.45
C GLY A 185 -5.51 7.45 19.58
N VAL A 186 -4.25 7.48 19.14
CA VAL A 186 -3.32 8.62 19.30
C VAL A 186 -3.36 9.59 18.12
N SER A 187 -3.76 9.20 16.89
CA SER A 187 -3.92 10.17 15.79
C SER A 187 -5.05 11.18 16.05
N ALA A 188 -6.12 10.75 16.73
CA ALA A 188 -7.14 11.65 17.27
C ALA A 188 -6.61 12.46 18.47
N SER A 189 -5.72 11.88 19.29
CA SER A 189 -5.09 12.56 20.42
C SER A 189 -4.13 13.68 19.98
N LEU A 190 -3.33 13.49 18.92
CA LEU A 190 -2.45 14.53 18.38
C LEU A 190 -3.24 15.71 17.78
N LEU A 191 -4.40 15.43 17.16
CA LEU A 191 -5.35 16.47 16.73
C LEU A 191 -6.01 17.19 17.91
N ARG A 192 -6.36 16.47 18.99
CA ARG A 192 -6.87 17.05 20.25
C ARG A 192 -5.81 17.86 21.00
N VAL A 193 -4.54 17.46 20.96
CA VAL A 193 -3.43 18.17 21.62
C VAL A 193 -3.14 19.50 20.91
N ALA A 194 -3.30 19.56 19.58
CA ALA A 194 -3.25 20.82 18.82
C ALA A 194 -4.47 21.71 19.12
N ASP A 195 -5.68 21.16 19.23
CA ASP A 195 -6.90 21.91 19.59
C ASP A 195 -6.87 22.43 21.06
N ARG A 196 -6.26 21.68 21.97
CA ARG A 196 -6.11 22.06 23.39
C ARG A 196 -5.26 23.31 23.58
N ARG A 197 -4.26 23.56 22.71
CA ARG A 197 -3.46 24.79 22.78
C ARG A 197 -4.29 26.04 22.48
N GLN A 198 -5.25 25.99 21.55
CA GLN A 198 -6.17 27.12 21.32
C GLN A 198 -7.14 27.35 22.49
N ARG A 199 -7.61 26.28 23.14
CA ARG A 199 -8.49 26.42 24.32
C ARG A 199 -7.75 26.94 25.56
N GLN A 200 -6.49 26.54 25.74
CA GLN A 200 -5.65 27.07 26.83
C GLN A 200 -5.35 28.55 26.64
N ASP A 201 -5.10 28.99 25.41
CA ASP A 201 -4.87 30.40 25.10
C ASP A 201 -6.14 31.25 25.35
N ALA A 202 -7.31 30.73 24.94
CA ALA A 202 -8.60 31.37 25.25
C ALA A 202 -8.86 31.45 26.77
N MET A 203 -8.55 30.38 27.52
CA MET A 203 -8.73 30.35 28.98
C MET A 203 -7.83 31.37 29.70
N LEU A 204 -6.60 31.57 29.22
CA LEU A 204 -5.70 32.59 29.76
C LEU A 204 -6.22 34.01 29.53
N VAL A 205 -6.76 34.30 28.35
CA VAL A 205 -7.33 35.62 28.02
C VAL A 205 -8.57 35.91 28.88
N TYR A 206 -9.51 34.98 28.98
CA TYR A 206 -10.69 35.15 29.82
C TYR A 206 -10.34 35.23 31.32
N GLY A 207 -9.33 34.49 31.77
CA GLY A 207 -8.80 34.58 33.12
C GLY A 207 -8.22 35.97 33.41
N GLY A 208 -7.40 36.51 32.51
CA GLY A 208 -6.85 37.86 32.63
C GLY A 208 -7.92 38.94 32.70
N MET A 209 -8.94 38.86 31.84
CA MET A 209 -10.06 39.81 31.80
C MET A 209 -10.85 39.82 33.12
N LEU A 210 -11.07 38.63 33.71
CA LEU A 210 -11.81 38.49 34.96
C LEU A 210 -11.02 39.07 36.15
N VAL A 211 -9.71 38.83 36.19
CA VAL A 211 -8.82 39.39 37.22
C VAL A 211 -8.80 40.93 37.16
N THR A 212 -8.75 41.51 35.95
CA THR A 212 -8.85 42.98 35.79
C THR A 212 -10.20 43.53 36.21
N CYS A 213 -11.31 42.84 35.95
CA CYS A 213 -12.63 43.28 36.44
C CYS A 213 -12.74 43.23 37.97
N VAL A 214 -12.24 42.16 38.60
CA VAL A 214 -12.31 41.99 40.07
C VAL A 214 -11.47 43.06 40.78
N THR A 215 -10.27 43.35 40.28
CA THR A 215 -9.41 44.40 40.86
C THR A 215 -10.06 45.79 40.80
N LEU A 216 -10.75 46.13 39.71
CA LEU A 216 -11.53 47.38 39.61
C LEU A 216 -12.72 47.41 40.58
N LEU A 217 -13.44 46.30 40.74
CA LEU A 217 -14.58 46.23 41.68
C LEU A 217 -14.15 46.38 43.14
N VAL A 218 -13.03 45.76 43.53
CA VAL A 218 -12.49 45.90 44.89
C VAL A 218 -12.04 47.33 45.16
N LEU A 219 -11.37 47.97 44.19
CA LEU A 219 -10.97 49.38 44.33
C LEU A 219 -12.19 50.31 44.42
N TRP A 220 -13.22 50.07 43.63
CA TRP A 220 -14.45 50.86 43.69
C TRP A 220 -15.17 50.72 45.04
N TRP A 221 -15.25 49.49 45.57
CA TRP A 221 -15.86 49.24 46.89
C TRP A 221 -15.03 49.79 48.05
N TRP A 222 -13.71 49.90 47.90
CA TRP A 222 -12.84 50.41 48.95
C TRP A 222 -12.71 51.95 48.94
N LEU A 223 -12.96 52.59 47.78
CA LEU A 223 -12.86 54.04 47.61
C LEU A 223 -14.23 54.77 47.66
N GLY A 224 -15.34 54.03 47.65
CA GLY A 224 -16.72 54.54 47.79
C GLY A 224 -17.33 54.15 49.12
#